data_AF-A0A9E4C095-F1
#
_entry.id   AF-A0A9E4C095-F1
#
_cell.length_a   1.000
_cell.length_b   1.000
_cell.length_c   1.000
_cell.angle_alpha   90.00
_cell.angle_beta   90.00
_cell.angle_gamma   90.00
#
_symmetry.space_group_name_H-M   'P 1'
#
loop_
_entity.id
_entity.type
_entity.pdbx_description
1 polymer ?
#
loop_
_entity_poly.entity_id
_entity_poly.type
_entity_poly.pdbx_seq_one_letter_code
_entity_poly.pdbx_strand_id
1 'polypeptide(L)'
;MGIEPAIDITTEQRKTVLALLEKHLPNTTAWVYGSRAKWTARPQSDLDMVVFATPEQSSQVFALREAFAESNLPFRVDLFVWDDVPERFRKYIKQDYVVLVGKEERGVKDGWNTVTLGEFAPFTYGKGLPVGKRNPSGVIPVFGSNGIVGYHDSSLTDGPTIIIGRKGTVGAVHYSSIPCWPIDTTFFITGNDPALVKFKYYALSMLGLEHMNSDSAGPGLNRSDAHARTLLVPEEFEQRTISHILGTLDDKIELNRRMNETLEEMARALFKSWFVDFDPVRANMEGRDTGLPPNVAALFPDRLVGSELGEIPEGWEVGCFGDIVEQNRDKESPFATPDTVFRHFSIPAFDKDQWPQTERGENIKSQKSRVPPEAILLSKLNPEIERVWFADVASDERAICSTEFLVLQARPPFQRSYVYCLTRSPLFRQQIESLVTDTSKSHQRAPAGAVLALGATIPIGTSYSCV
;
A
#
# COMPACT_ATOMS: atom_id res chain seq x y z
N MET A 1 -25.66 -4.05 0.18
CA MET A 1 -26.43 -4.36 1.40
C MET A 1 -25.72 -3.67 2.55
N GLY A 2 -26.34 -2.68 3.17
CA GLY A 2 -25.75 -1.94 4.27
C GLY A 2 -25.56 -2.87 5.47
N ILE A 3 -24.40 -2.80 6.10
CA ILE A 3 -24.09 -3.51 7.34
C ILE A 3 -25.09 -3.01 8.39
N GLU A 4 -25.91 -3.90 8.94
CA GLU A 4 -26.85 -3.54 10.00
C GLU A 4 -26.06 -3.09 11.25
N PRO A 5 -26.47 -2.02 11.96
CA PRO A 5 -25.76 -1.57 13.16
C PRO A 5 -25.73 -2.69 14.22
N ALA A 6 -24.61 -2.94 14.89
CA ALA A 6 -24.50 -4.04 15.85
C ALA A 6 -24.83 -3.56 17.28
N ILE A 7 -26.05 -3.81 17.78
CA ILE A 7 -26.45 -3.59 19.18
C ILE A 7 -27.04 -4.88 19.79
N ASP A 8 -26.94 -5.02 21.11
CA ASP A 8 -27.35 -6.20 21.88
C ASP A 8 -28.88 -6.25 22.11
N ILE A 9 -29.62 -6.49 21.02
CA ILE A 9 -31.05 -6.80 20.97
C ILE A 9 -31.33 -7.82 19.86
N THR A 10 -32.39 -8.62 19.98
CA THR A 10 -32.77 -9.61 18.95
C THR A 10 -33.37 -8.93 17.71
N THR A 11 -33.39 -9.65 16.59
CA THR A 11 -33.99 -9.16 15.34
C THR A 11 -35.46 -8.77 15.50
N GLU A 12 -36.24 -9.52 16.29
CA GLU A 12 -37.66 -9.20 16.55
C GLU A 12 -37.81 -7.96 17.45
N GLN A 13 -36.99 -7.83 18.50
CA GLN A 13 -36.97 -6.63 19.35
C GLN A 13 -36.61 -5.39 18.53
N ARG A 14 -35.61 -5.50 17.66
CA ARG A 14 -35.21 -4.44 16.72
C ARG A 14 -36.39 -4.04 15.82
N LYS A 15 -37.09 -4.99 15.22
CA LYS A 15 -38.27 -4.69 14.38
C LYS A 15 -39.31 -3.90 15.16
N THR A 16 -39.60 -4.28 16.40
CA THR A 16 -40.53 -3.53 17.27
C THR A 16 -40.04 -2.10 17.52
N VAL A 17 -38.76 -1.92 17.87
CA VAL A 17 -38.19 -0.58 18.14
C VAL A 17 -38.26 0.31 16.89
N LEU A 18 -37.86 -0.22 15.73
CA LEU A 18 -37.89 0.51 14.46
C LEU A 18 -39.33 0.85 14.03
N ALA A 19 -40.28 -0.06 14.20
CA ALA A 19 -41.68 0.19 13.86
C ALA A 19 -42.31 1.29 14.73
N LEU A 20 -41.97 1.33 16.03
CA LEU A 20 -42.44 2.39 16.93
C LEU A 20 -41.82 3.75 16.59
N LEU A 21 -40.51 3.79 16.30
CA LEU A 21 -39.83 5.00 15.85
C LEU A 21 -40.45 5.55 14.57
N GLU A 22 -40.65 4.71 13.55
CA GLU A 22 -41.24 5.14 12.27
C GLU A 22 -42.70 5.61 12.44
N LYS A 23 -43.47 4.94 13.30
CA LYS A 23 -44.89 5.29 13.52
C LYS A 23 -45.07 6.62 14.24
N HIS A 24 -44.26 6.87 15.27
CA HIS A 24 -44.47 8.01 16.17
C HIS A 24 -43.55 9.19 15.89
N LEU A 25 -42.35 8.95 15.34
CA LEU A 25 -41.33 9.97 15.11
C LEU A 25 -40.60 9.74 13.75
N PRO A 26 -41.32 9.77 12.62
CA PRO A 26 -40.76 9.46 11.30
C PRO A 26 -39.71 10.51 10.88
N ASN A 27 -38.72 10.07 10.08
CA ASN A 27 -37.63 10.90 9.56
C ASN A 27 -36.74 11.56 10.64
N THR A 28 -36.79 11.08 11.89
CA THR A 28 -35.94 11.58 12.98
C THR A 28 -34.77 10.63 13.26
N THR A 29 -33.57 11.18 13.43
CA THR A 29 -32.37 10.41 13.80
C THR A 29 -32.50 9.91 15.24
N ALA A 30 -32.10 8.65 15.46
CA ALA A 30 -32.09 8.01 16.77
C ALA A 30 -30.77 7.27 17.02
N TRP A 31 -30.15 7.52 18.17
CA TRP A 31 -28.92 6.84 18.60
C TRP A 31 -29.18 5.99 19.83
N VAL A 32 -28.56 4.82 19.89
CA VAL A 32 -28.50 3.96 21.08
C VAL A 32 -27.14 4.12 21.72
N TYR A 33 -27.09 4.20 23.04
CA TYR A 33 -25.84 4.26 23.80
C TYR A 33 -25.91 3.32 25.01
N GLY A 34 -24.88 3.31 25.85
CA GLY A 34 -24.90 2.53 27.08
C GLY A 34 -24.65 1.04 26.87
N SER A 35 -25.14 0.21 27.80
CA SER A 35 -24.72 -1.20 27.92
C SER A 35 -25.07 -2.05 26.69
N ARG A 36 -26.23 -1.81 26.06
CA ARG A 36 -26.69 -2.51 24.85
C ARG A 36 -25.97 -2.07 23.58
N ALA A 37 -25.49 -0.83 23.51
CA ALA A 37 -24.60 -0.40 22.44
C ALA A 37 -23.22 -1.05 22.54
N LYS A 38 -22.72 -1.25 23.77
CA LYS A 38 -21.38 -1.79 24.05
C LYS A 38 -21.32 -3.32 24.17
N TRP A 39 -22.42 -4.05 23.94
CA TRP A 39 -22.48 -5.51 24.13
C TRP A 39 -22.08 -5.98 25.54
N THR A 40 -22.40 -5.16 26.55
CA THR A 40 -22.13 -5.45 27.97
C THR A 40 -23.42 -5.53 28.79
N ALA A 41 -24.57 -5.55 28.13
CA ALA A 41 -25.88 -5.56 28.76
C ALA A 41 -26.18 -6.89 29.43
N ARG A 42 -26.96 -6.82 30.51
CA ARG A 42 -27.60 -7.99 31.12
C ARG A 42 -29.01 -8.12 30.52
N PRO A 43 -29.68 -9.29 30.64
CA PRO A 43 -31.02 -9.47 30.08
C PRO A 43 -32.04 -8.39 30.48
N GLN A 44 -31.94 -7.88 31.71
CA GLN A 44 -32.83 -6.84 32.26
C GLN A 44 -32.33 -5.39 32.05
N SER A 45 -31.16 -5.18 31.46
CA SER A 45 -30.64 -3.84 31.19
C SER A 45 -31.61 -3.07 30.28
N ASP A 46 -31.76 -1.78 30.50
CA ASP A 46 -32.51 -0.88 29.63
C ASP A 46 -31.81 -0.67 28.28
N LEU A 47 -32.58 -0.14 27.33
CA LEU A 47 -32.11 0.38 26.06
C LEU A 47 -32.07 1.90 26.16
N ASP A 48 -30.88 2.46 26.40
CA ASP A 48 -30.66 3.90 26.42
C ASP A 48 -30.66 4.46 24.99
N MET A 49 -31.54 5.42 24.73
CA MET A 49 -31.73 6.01 23.40
C MET A 49 -31.86 7.53 23.48
N VAL A 50 -31.34 8.20 22.45
CA VAL A 50 -31.55 9.63 22.24
C VAL A 50 -32.08 9.90 20.84
N VAL A 51 -33.03 10.82 20.73
CA VAL A 51 -33.62 11.28 19.46
C VAL A 51 -33.35 12.75 19.21
N PHE A 52 -33.19 13.10 17.94
CA PHE A 52 -32.95 14.47 17.47
C PHE A 52 -34.27 15.11 17.03
N ALA A 53 -35.15 15.32 18.00
CA ALA A 53 -36.49 15.86 17.78
C ALA A 53 -36.52 17.39 18.01
N THR A 54 -37.29 18.13 17.21
CA THR A 54 -37.49 19.57 17.42
C THR A 54 -38.55 19.84 18.50
N PRO A 55 -38.63 21.05 19.07
CA PRO A 55 -39.67 21.39 20.06
C PRO A 55 -41.10 21.13 19.57
N GLU A 56 -41.36 21.28 18.28
CA GLU A 56 -42.67 21.01 17.65
C GLU A 56 -43.05 19.52 17.69
N GLN A 57 -42.06 18.63 17.82
CA GLN A 57 -42.24 17.18 17.89
C GLN A 57 -42.41 16.67 19.34
N SER A 58 -42.49 17.55 20.34
CA SER A 58 -42.57 17.15 21.76
C SER A 58 -43.75 16.19 22.06
N SER A 59 -44.91 16.41 21.41
CA SER A 59 -46.09 15.54 21.56
C SER A 59 -45.87 14.14 20.95
N GLN A 60 -45.09 14.06 19.87
CA GLN A 60 -44.70 12.81 19.21
C GLN A 60 -43.71 12.03 20.06
N VAL A 61 -42.71 12.71 20.64
CA VAL A 61 -41.76 12.10 21.58
C VAL A 61 -42.49 11.55 22.80
N PHE A 62 -43.47 12.29 23.34
CA PHE A 62 -44.30 11.81 24.44
C PHE A 62 -45.08 10.53 24.05
N ALA A 63 -45.77 10.55 22.91
CA ALA A 63 -46.50 9.38 22.41
C ALA A 63 -45.58 8.17 22.17
N LEU A 64 -44.34 8.39 21.71
CA LEU A 64 -43.35 7.35 21.53
C LEU A 64 -42.88 6.74 22.87
N ARG A 65 -42.70 7.57 23.91
CA ARG A 65 -42.37 7.09 25.27
C ARG A 65 -43.46 6.18 25.81
N GLU A 66 -44.73 6.58 25.69
CA GLU A 66 -45.88 5.75 26.10
C GLU A 66 -45.93 4.44 25.30
N ALA A 67 -45.73 4.52 23.98
CA ALA A 67 -45.75 3.33 23.13
C ALA A 67 -44.61 2.33 23.46
N PHE A 68 -43.45 2.81 23.88
CA PHE A 68 -42.39 1.93 24.39
C PHE A 68 -42.75 1.30 25.73
N ALA A 69 -43.36 2.05 26.64
CA ALA A 69 -43.81 1.56 27.94
C ALA A 69 -44.90 0.48 27.82
N GLU A 70 -45.76 0.58 26.81
CA GLU A 70 -46.82 -0.39 26.50
C GLU A 70 -46.36 -1.57 25.61
N SER A 71 -45.12 -1.55 25.13
CA SER A 71 -44.61 -2.58 24.21
C SER A 71 -44.30 -3.90 24.91
N ASN A 72 -44.29 -5.00 24.14
CA ASN A 72 -43.88 -6.33 24.63
C ASN A 72 -42.36 -6.52 24.69
N LEU A 73 -41.57 -5.44 24.73
CA LEU A 73 -40.11 -5.54 24.88
C LEU A 73 -39.77 -6.05 26.29
N PRO A 74 -38.83 -6.99 26.45
CA PRO A 74 -38.49 -7.57 27.76
C PRO A 74 -37.63 -6.63 28.64
N PHE A 75 -37.40 -5.39 28.19
CA PHE A 75 -36.61 -4.37 28.87
C PHE A 75 -37.21 -2.99 28.63
N ARG A 76 -36.91 -2.04 29.52
CA ARG A 76 -37.32 -0.64 29.40
C ARG A 76 -36.51 0.07 28.32
N VAL A 77 -37.12 1.03 27.62
CA VAL A 77 -36.44 1.94 26.70
C VAL A 77 -36.38 3.33 27.33
N ASP A 78 -35.18 3.82 27.60
CA ASP A 78 -34.94 5.16 28.16
C ASP A 78 -34.70 6.16 27.03
N LEU A 79 -35.74 6.93 26.71
CA LEU A 79 -35.74 7.85 25.58
C LEU A 79 -35.51 9.30 26.01
N PHE A 80 -34.39 9.89 25.59
CA PHE A 80 -34.06 11.30 25.77
C PHE A 80 -34.16 12.09 24.46
N VAL A 81 -34.44 13.39 24.55
CA VAL A 81 -34.28 14.32 23.42
C VAL A 81 -32.88 14.91 23.50
N TRP A 82 -32.13 14.90 22.41
CA TRP A 82 -30.72 15.33 22.40
C TRP A 82 -30.50 16.71 23.02
N ASP A 83 -31.39 17.65 22.68
CA ASP A 83 -31.30 19.03 23.15
C ASP A 83 -31.57 19.20 24.65
N ASP A 84 -32.26 18.23 25.28
CA ASP A 84 -32.51 18.22 26.73
C ASP A 84 -31.37 17.54 27.51
N VAL A 85 -30.47 16.82 26.82
CA VAL A 85 -29.35 16.13 27.47
C VAL A 85 -28.29 17.15 27.91
N PRO A 86 -27.84 17.16 29.18
CA PRO A 86 -26.77 18.04 29.63
C PRO A 86 -25.46 17.84 28.84
N GLU A 87 -24.74 18.92 28.53
CA GLU A 87 -23.49 18.86 27.72
C GLU A 87 -22.46 17.84 28.22
N ARG A 88 -22.25 17.78 29.54
CA ARG A 88 -21.36 16.79 30.18
C ARG A 88 -21.72 15.35 29.84
N PHE A 89 -23.01 15.07 29.66
CA PHE A 89 -23.54 13.75 29.32
C PHE A 89 -23.54 13.50 27.82
N ARG A 90 -23.77 14.53 26.99
CA ARG A 90 -23.58 14.46 25.53
C ARG A 90 -22.17 13.99 25.16
N LYS A 91 -21.15 14.46 25.88
CA LYS A 91 -19.75 14.01 25.69
C LYS A 91 -19.57 12.51 25.94
N TYR A 92 -20.27 11.95 26.92
CA TYR A 92 -20.25 10.52 27.22
C TYR A 92 -20.97 9.70 26.15
N ILE A 93 -22.16 10.14 25.70
CA ILE A 93 -22.92 9.46 24.64
C ILE A 93 -22.11 9.39 23.35
N LYS A 94 -21.44 10.49 22.97
CA LYS A 94 -20.62 10.58 21.75
C LYS A 94 -19.42 9.64 21.71
N GLN A 95 -18.97 9.11 22.85
CA GLN A 95 -17.82 8.20 22.87
C GLN A 95 -18.17 6.85 22.21
N ASP A 96 -19.38 6.34 22.45
CA ASP A 96 -19.71 4.94 22.16
C ASP A 96 -21.20 4.76 21.78
N TYR A 97 -21.72 5.57 20.86
CA TYR A 97 -23.10 5.43 20.37
C TYR A 97 -23.18 4.57 19.10
N VAL A 98 -24.36 4.02 18.84
CA VAL A 98 -24.70 3.34 17.59
C VAL A 98 -25.92 4.01 16.98
N VAL A 99 -25.83 4.40 15.71
CA VAL A 99 -26.96 4.98 14.95
C VAL A 99 -27.98 3.88 14.68
N LEU A 100 -29.21 4.03 15.18
CA LEU A 100 -30.29 3.06 14.99
C LEU A 100 -31.22 3.44 13.83
N VAL A 101 -31.54 4.72 13.68
CA VAL A 101 -32.34 5.29 12.58
C VAL A 101 -31.74 6.63 12.16
N GLY A 102 -31.77 6.93 10.86
CA GLY A 102 -31.22 8.15 10.28
C GLY A 102 -29.95 7.89 9.46
N LYS A 103 -29.46 8.92 8.78
CA LYS A 103 -28.14 8.85 8.15
C LYS A 103 -27.10 8.93 9.25
N GLU A 104 -26.04 8.14 9.15
CA GLU A 104 -24.77 8.45 9.82
C GLU A 104 -24.50 9.92 9.52
N GLU A 105 -24.46 10.79 10.52
CA GLU A 105 -23.88 12.12 10.34
C GLU A 105 -22.38 11.91 10.04
N ARG A 106 -22.06 11.49 8.81
CA ARG A 106 -20.80 11.84 8.16
C ARG A 106 -20.89 13.32 7.85
N GLY A 107 -20.91 14.14 8.89
CA GLY A 107 -21.22 15.55 8.82
C GLY A 107 -20.84 16.19 10.13
N VAL A 108 -19.58 16.63 10.19
CA VAL A 108 -18.96 17.36 11.30
C VAL A 108 -18.73 16.48 12.54
N LYS A 109 -17.49 15.99 12.68
CA LYS A 109 -16.97 15.61 14.00
C LYS A 109 -17.14 16.84 14.90
N ASP A 110 -18.09 16.80 15.82
CA ASP A 110 -18.33 17.88 16.79
C ASP A 110 -16.99 18.26 17.46
N GLY A 111 -16.51 19.49 17.19
CA GLY A 111 -15.21 20.00 17.67
C GLY A 111 -14.14 20.23 16.61
N TRP A 112 -14.36 19.85 15.34
CA TRP A 112 -13.43 20.16 14.25
C TRP A 112 -13.74 21.55 13.67
N ASN A 113 -12.70 22.36 13.56
CA ASN A 113 -12.80 23.73 13.05
C ASN A 113 -12.71 23.73 11.53
N THR A 114 -13.63 24.45 10.88
CA THR A 114 -13.52 24.75 9.46
C THR A 114 -12.46 25.82 9.26
N VAL A 115 -11.39 25.50 8.54
CA VAL A 115 -10.30 26.43 8.21
C VAL A 115 -9.99 26.34 6.72
N THR A 116 -9.35 27.38 6.18
CA THR A 116 -8.83 27.32 4.80
C THR A 116 -7.47 26.63 4.77
N LEU A 117 -7.11 26.03 3.62
CA LEU A 117 -5.81 25.39 3.46
C LEU A 117 -4.66 26.40 3.57
N GLY A 118 -4.87 27.63 3.13
CA GLY A 118 -3.89 28.71 3.27
C GLY A 118 -3.56 29.05 4.72
N GLU A 119 -4.56 29.03 5.60
CA GLU A 119 -4.38 29.24 7.05
C GLU A 119 -3.73 28.02 7.72
N PHE A 120 -4.19 26.82 7.37
CA PHE A 120 -3.74 25.57 8.01
C PHE A 120 -2.32 25.17 7.60
N ALA A 121 -2.01 25.27 6.30
CA ALA A 121 -0.78 24.76 5.70
C ALA A 121 -0.29 25.71 4.59
N PRO A 122 0.28 26.88 4.93
CA PRO A 122 0.69 27.88 3.95
C PRO A 122 1.84 27.37 3.07
N PHE A 123 1.70 27.54 1.75
CA PHE A 123 2.67 27.04 0.77
C PHE A 123 3.77 28.05 0.49
N THR A 124 5.02 27.59 0.64
CA THR A 124 6.23 28.34 0.30
C THR A 124 6.83 27.81 -1.00
N TYR A 125 7.38 28.68 -1.85
CA TYR A 125 8.01 28.27 -3.10
C TYR A 125 9.39 27.64 -2.85
N GLY A 126 9.64 26.47 -3.45
CA GLY A 126 10.97 25.89 -3.50
C GLY A 126 11.97 26.75 -4.29
N LYS A 127 13.26 26.44 -4.16
CA LYS A 127 14.35 27.22 -4.75
C LYS A 127 15.13 26.39 -5.76
N GLY A 128 15.31 26.92 -6.97
CA GLY A 128 15.99 26.20 -8.05
C GLY A 128 17.40 25.73 -7.65
N LEU A 129 17.66 24.44 -7.88
CA LEU A 129 18.97 23.81 -7.71
C LEU A 129 19.24 22.90 -8.93
N PRO A 130 19.89 23.44 -9.98
CA PRO A 130 20.19 22.70 -11.22
C PRO A 130 21.04 21.46 -10.97
N VAL A 131 20.86 20.41 -11.78
CA VAL A 131 21.55 19.11 -11.62
C VAL A 131 23.07 19.25 -11.52
N GLY A 132 23.69 20.08 -12.36
CA GLY A 132 25.13 20.32 -12.33
C GLY A 132 25.68 21.04 -11.09
N LYS A 133 24.79 21.51 -10.19
CA LYS A 133 25.16 22.09 -8.89
C LYS A 133 24.85 21.17 -7.71
N ARG A 134 24.22 20.02 -7.97
CA ARG A 134 23.93 19.01 -6.95
C ARG A 134 25.18 18.19 -6.67
N ASN A 135 25.26 17.64 -5.48
CA ASN A 135 26.34 16.72 -5.12
C ASN A 135 25.73 15.33 -4.88
N PRO A 136 25.89 14.37 -5.82
CA PRO A 136 25.35 13.02 -5.66
C PRO A 136 25.86 12.28 -4.42
N SER A 137 27.02 12.67 -3.88
CA SER A 137 27.60 12.10 -2.66
C SER A 137 27.12 12.80 -1.38
N GLY A 138 26.30 13.85 -1.51
CA GLY A 138 25.71 14.54 -0.37
C GLY A 138 24.64 13.69 0.32
N VAL A 139 24.25 14.09 1.53
CA VAL A 139 23.25 13.36 2.35
C VAL A 139 21.90 14.08 2.42
N ILE A 140 21.82 15.33 1.95
CA ILE A 140 20.58 16.09 1.98
C ILE A 140 19.75 15.78 0.74
N PRO A 141 18.51 15.27 0.87
CA PRO A 141 17.68 14.95 -0.27
C PRO A 141 17.19 16.23 -0.96
N VAL A 142 17.29 16.24 -2.29
CA VAL A 142 16.75 17.29 -3.17
C VAL A 142 15.43 16.79 -3.72
N PHE A 143 14.35 17.52 -3.47
CA PHE A 143 12.99 17.14 -3.90
C PHE A 143 12.52 17.96 -5.09
N GLY A 144 11.93 17.26 -6.06
CA GLY A 144 11.09 17.81 -7.13
C GLY A 144 9.64 17.33 -7.00
N SER A 145 8.80 17.65 -7.98
CA SER A 145 7.38 17.26 -7.96
C SER A 145 7.13 15.75 -7.89
N ASN A 146 8.11 14.95 -8.34
CA ASN A 146 8.07 13.49 -8.35
C ASN A 146 8.75 12.84 -7.14
N GLY A 147 9.09 13.61 -6.10
CA GLY A 147 9.83 13.09 -4.95
C GLY A 147 11.31 13.43 -5.05
N ILE A 148 12.18 12.54 -4.54
CA ILE A 148 13.63 12.77 -4.52
C ILE A 148 14.19 12.73 -5.94
N VAL A 149 14.92 13.78 -6.34
CA VAL A 149 15.55 13.95 -7.66
C VAL A 149 17.07 14.07 -7.59
N GLY A 150 17.66 13.76 -6.43
CA GLY A 150 19.10 13.77 -6.19
C GLY A 150 19.43 14.17 -4.76
N TYR A 151 20.72 14.39 -4.50
CA TYR A 151 21.25 14.77 -3.20
C TYR A 151 22.14 16.01 -3.29
N HIS A 152 22.38 16.64 -2.14
CA HIS A 152 23.26 17.79 -2.00
C HIS A 152 23.85 17.87 -0.59
N ASP A 153 24.76 18.82 -0.38
CA ASP A 153 25.48 18.99 0.89
C ASP A 153 24.71 19.87 1.89
N SER A 154 23.84 20.75 1.38
CA SER A 154 23.10 21.72 2.18
C SER A 154 21.61 21.62 1.95
N SER A 155 20.83 21.96 2.97
CA SER A 155 19.36 22.00 2.94
C SER A 155 18.85 23.43 2.75
N LEU A 156 17.63 23.54 2.21
CA LEU A 156 16.87 24.80 2.18
C LEU A 156 15.99 24.93 3.43
N THR A 157 15.63 23.80 4.02
CA THR A 157 14.77 23.68 5.20
C THR A 157 15.58 23.17 6.39
N ASP A 158 15.08 23.39 7.60
CA ASP A 158 15.81 23.09 8.85
C ASP A 158 15.22 21.89 9.62
N GLY A 159 14.17 21.25 9.10
CA GLY A 159 13.48 20.17 9.79
C GLY A 159 12.47 19.45 8.90
N PRO A 160 11.52 18.70 9.52
CA PRO A 160 10.52 17.97 8.77
C PRO A 160 9.74 18.86 7.81
N THR A 161 9.64 18.42 6.57
CA THR A 161 9.14 19.24 5.46
C THR A 161 8.15 18.44 4.63
N ILE A 162 7.02 19.06 4.33
CA ILE A 162 6.07 18.56 3.33
C ILE A 162 6.43 19.20 2.00
N ILE A 163 6.51 18.42 0.94
CA ILE A 163 6.79 18.89 -0.43
C ILE A 163 5.57 18.60 -1.29
N ILE A 164 5.11 19.59 -2.04
CA ILE A 164 3.94 19.48 -2.92
C ILE A 164 4.35 19.79 -4.35
N GLY A 165 4.05 18.89 -5.28
CA GLY A 165 4.33 19.08 -6.70
C GLY A 165 3.55 20.25 -7.28
N ARG A 166 4.26 21.27 -7.78
CA ARG A 166 3.66 22.45 -8.42
C ARG A 166 3.64 22.33 -9.93
N LYS A 167 4.73 21.86 -10.55
CA LYS A 167 4.86 21.71 -12.03
C LYS A 167 5.31 20.30 -12.39
N GLY A 168 4.76 19.72 -13.46
CA GLY A 168 5.00 18.32 -13.83
C GLY A 168 3.96 17.43 -13.16
N THR A 169 4.34 16.69 -12.12
CA THR A 169 3.40 15.89 -11.33
C THR A 169 2.72 16.76 -10.30
N VAL A 170 1.67 17.42 -10.76
CA VAL A 170 0.87 18.39 -10.01
C VAL A 170 0.19 17.72 -8.82
N GLY A 171 0.26 18.36 -7.66
CA GLY A 171 -0.49 17.95 -6.46
C GLY A 171 0.11 16.79 -5.68
N ALA A 172 1.13 16.09 -6.18
CA ALA A 172 1.78 15.01 -5.45
C ALA A 172 2.38 15.51 -4.13
N VAL A 173 2.03 14.87 -3.02
CA VAL A 173 2.46 15.24 -1.67
C VAL A 173 3.51 14.25 -1.17
N HIS A 174 4.68 14.77 -0.82
CA HIS A 174 5.81 14.02 -0.26
C HIS A 174 6.16 14.53 1.13
N TYR A 175 6.77 13.68 1.95
CA TYR A 175 7.22 14.02 3.30
C TYR A 175 8.70 13.71 3.45
N SER A 176 9.44 14.64 4.03
CA SER A 176 10.81 14.43 4.49
C SER A 176 10.85 14.57 6.01
N SER A 177 11.33 13.54 6.70
CA SER A 177 11.55 13.56 8.16
C SER A 177 12.82 14.31 8.56
N ILE A 178 13.66 14.68 7.59
CA ILE A 178 14.93 15.37 7.76
C ILE A 178 14.95 16.69 6.96
N PRO A 179 15.88 17.60 7.26
CA PRO A 179 16.16 18.77 6.42
C PRO A 179 16.35 18.36 4.94
N CYS A 180 15.70 19.10 4.03
CA CYS A 180 15.75 18.82 2.60
C CYS A 180 15.86 20.10 1.74
N TRP A 181 16.04 19.91 0.43
CA TRP A 181 15.99 21.00 -0.56
C TRP A 181 14.84 20.81 -1.56
N PRO A 182 13.68 21.47 -1.35
CA PRO A 182 12.61 21.56 -2.34
C PRO A 182 12.98 22.50 -3.50
N ILE A 183 12.95 22.03 -4.75
CA ILE A 183 13.29 22.84 -5.92
C ILE A 183 12.11 23.69 -6.43
N ASP A 184 12.37 24.60 -7.37
CA ASP A 184 11.43 25.59 -7.93
C ASP A 184 10.18 25.01 -8.60
N THR A 185 10.18 23.71 -8.91
CA THR A 185 8.99 22.97 -9.39
C THR A 185 8.04 22.53 -8.27
N THR A 186 8.34 22.85 -7.01
CA THR A 186 7.59 22.43 -5.82
C THR A 186 7.14 23.61 -4.97
N PHE A 187 6.09 23.36 -4.18
CA PHE A 187 5.84 24.07 -2.93
C PHE A 187 6.36 23.26 -1.75
N PHE A 188 6.60 23.91 -0.62
CA PHE A 188 6.88 23.23 0.63
C PHE A 188 6.21 23.88 1.84
N ILE A 189 6.05 23.09 2.90
CA ILE A 189 5.54 23.51 4.21
C ILE A 189 6.49 22.98 5.28
N THR A 190 6.88 23.84 6.20
CA THR A 190 7.70 23.49 7.38
C THR A 190 6.93 23.81 8.66
N GLY A 191 7.43 23.34 9.80
CA GLY A 191 6.92 23.70 11.11
C GLY A 191 7.86 23.26 12.22
N ASN A 192 7.73 23.89 13.39
CA ASN A 192 8.58 23.61 14.55
C ASN A 192 8.18 22.32 15.26
N ASP A 193 6.95 21.85 15.04
CA ASP A 193 6.43 20.64 15.68
C ASP A 193 6.29 19.49 14.66
N PRO A 194 7.17 18.47 14.73
CA PRO A 194 7.13 17.35 13.80
C PRO A 194 5.80 16.61 13.77
N ALA A 195 5.09 16.48 14.90
CA ALA A 195 3.84 15.76 14.97
C ALA A 195 2.73 16.51 14.21
N LEU A 196 2.69 17.84 14.34
CA LEU A 196 1.72 18.67 13.59
C LEU A 196 2.06 18.77 12.11
N VAL A 197 3.35 18.81 11.75
CA VAL A 197 3.76 18.75 10.33
C VAL A 197 3.34 17.40 9.72
N LYS A 198 3.53 16.29 10.44
CA LYS A 198 3.12 14.95 9.98
C LYS A 198 1.58 14.82 9.90
N PHE A 199 0.83 15.44 10.81
CA PHE A 199 -0.63 15.55 10.68
C PHE A 199 -1.05 16.32 9.40
N LYS A 200 -0.43 17.48 9.14
CA LYS A 200 -0.68 18.26 7.92
C LYS A 200 -0.38 17.44 6.66
N TYR A 201 0.68 16.63 6.69
CA TYR A 201 1.01 15.72 5.60
C TYR A 201 -0.14 14.73 5.32
N TYR A 202 -0.63 14.03 6.34
CA TYR A 202 -1.77 13.10 6.17
C TYR A 202 -3.02 13.80 5.65
N ALA A 203 -3.34 14.98 6.19
CA ALA A 203 -4.49 15.75 5.73
C ALA A 203 -4.35 16.14 4.24
N LEU A 204 -3.18 16.63 3.83
CA LEU A 204 -2.88 17.01 2.44
C LEU A 204 -2.95 15.81 1.49
N SER A 205 -2.46 14.65 1.91
CA SER A 205 -2.50 13.41 1.10
C SER A 205 -3.91 12.92 0.82
N MET A 206 -4.91 13.33 1.62
CA MET A 206 -6.32 12.97 1.40
C MET A 206 -7.12 14.03 0.63
N LEU A 207 -6.56 15.23 0.41
CA LEU A 207 -7.27 16.34 -0.24
C LEU A 207 -7.37 16.19 -1.77
N GLY A 208 -6.63 15.25 -2.38
CA GLY A 208 -6.68 15.01 -3.82
C GLY A 208 -6.18 16.20 -4.64
N LEU A 209 -5.09 16.84 -4.21
CA LEU A 209 -4.52 18.03 -4.88
C LEU A 209 -4.13 17.76 -6.34
N GLU A 210 -3.86 16.51 -6.70
CA GLU A 210 -3.59 16.05 -8.05
C GLU A 210 -4.76 16.27 -9.02
N HIS A 211 -5.99 16.38 -8.52
CA HIS A 211 -7.18 16.68 -9.31
C HIS A 211 -7.39 18.18 -9.53
N MET A 212 -6.52 19.03 -8.98
CA MET A 212 -6.64 20.49 -9.04
C MET A 212 -5.78 21.13 -10.15
N ASN A 213 -5.45 20.38 -11.19
CA ASN A 213 -4.74 20.94 -12.33
C ASN A 213 -5.63 21.96 -13.06
N SER A 214 -5.20 23.23 -13.11
CA SER A 214 -5.96 24.30 -13.76
C SER A 214 -5.64 24.35 -15.26
N ASP A 215 -6.62 24.04 -16.13
CA ASP A 215 -6.47 24.16 -17.59
C ASP A 215 -6.32 25.61 -18.08
N SER A 216 -6.62 26.60 -17.23
CA SER A 216 -6.79 28.00 -17.61
C SER A 216 -5.52 28.88 -17.54
N ALA A 217 -4.42 28.42 -16.92
CA ALA A 217 -3.19 29.24 -16.77
C ALA A 217 -1.87 28.48 -17.05
N GLY A 218 -1.94 27.31 -17.67
CA GLY A 218 -0.81 26.41 -17.91
C GLY A 218 -0.70 25.30 -16.85
N PRO A 219 -0.03 24.18 -17.18
CA PRO A 219 -0.04 22.99 -16.33
C PRO A 219 0.65 23.26 -14.98
N GLY A 220 -0.10 23.14 -13.89
CA GLY A 220 0.44 23.35 -12.54
C GLY A 220 -0.61 23.51 -11.45
N LEU A 221 -0.18 23.33 -10.20
CA LEU A 221 -1.03 23.57 -9.03
C LEU A 221 -1.10 25.08 -8.78
N ASN A 222 -2.28 25.65 -8.94
CA ASN A 222 -2.53 27.04 -8.57
C ASN A 222 -2.58 27.18 -7.05
N ARG A 223 -1.67 27.99 -6.49
CA ARG A 223 -1.57 28.19 -5.03
C ARG A 223 -2.83 28.82 -4.45
N SER A 224 -3.41 29.81 -5.13
CA SER A 224 -4.60 30.52 -4.63
C SER A 224 -5.80 29.58 -4.59
N ASP A 225 -5.98 28.76 -5.64
CA ASP A 225 -7.08 27.79 -5.70
C ASP A 225 -6.90 26.69 -4.64
N ALA A 226 -5.67 26.23 -4.42
CA ALA A 226 -5.35 25.31 -3.34
C ALA A 226 -5.64 25.94 -1.97
N HIS A 227 -5.17 27.15 -1.72
CA HIS A 227 -5.33 27.86 -0.45
C HIS A 227 -6.79 28.18 -0.11
N ALA A 228 -7.64 28.36 -1.12
CA ALA A 228 -9.07 28.63 -0.94
C ALA A 228 -9.90 27.39 -0.51
N ARG A 229 -9.34 26.18 -0.59
CA ARG A 229 -10.05 24.97 -0.16
C ARG A 229 -10.27 24.98 1.34
N THR A 230 -11.50 24.65 1.75
CA THR A 230 -11.84 24.47 3.15
C THR A 230 -11.62 23.03 3.57
N LEU A 231 -11.19 22.84 4.80
CA LEU A 231 -11.02 21.55 5.43
C LEU A 231 -11.47 21.62 6.88
N LEU A 232 -11.91 20.47 7.41
CA LEU A 232 -12.20 20.30 8.82
C LEU A 232 -10.92 19.85 9.52
N VAL A 233 -10.53 20.56 10.57
CA VAL A 233 -9.29 20.32 11.31
C VAL A 233 -9.61 20.11 12.80
N PRO A 234 -9.14 19.02 13.43
CA PRO A 234 -9.32 18.80 14.86
C PRO A 234 -8.59 19.84 15.70
N GLU A 235 -8.90 19.88 17.00
CA GLU A 235 -8.01 20.52 17.96
C GLU A 235 -6.62 19.85 17.98
N GLU A 236 -5.61 20.62 18.38
CA GLU A 236 -4.20 20.22 18.30
C GLU A 236 -3.89 18.88 19.00
N PHE A 237 -4.55 18.61 20.14
CA PHE A 237 -4.38 17.35 20.85
C PHE A 237 -4.81 16.12 20.01
N GLU A 238 -5.95 16.21 19.31
CA GLU A 238 -6.42 15.15 18.42
C GLU A 238 -5.54 15.06 17.17
N GLN A 239 -5.05 16.18 16.63
CA GLN A 239 -4.06 16.17 15.53
C GLN A 239 -2.80 15.36 15.88
N ARG A 240 -2.25 15.60 17.09
CA ARG A 240 -1.08 14.87 17.59
C ARG A 240 -1.36 13.39 17.79
N THR A 241 -2.53 13.06 18.32
CA THR A 241 -2.96 11.67 18.54
C THR A 241 -3.06 10.92 17.21
N ILE A 242 -3.73 11.52 16.21
CA ILE A 242 -3.84 10.95 14.85
C ILE A 242 -2.45 10.77 14.24
N SER A 243 -1.61 11.80 14.32
CA SER A 243 -0.24 11.77 13.79
C SER A 243 0.62 10.68 14.43
N HIS A 244 0.49 10.47 15.74
CA HIS A 244 1.21 9.41 16.45
C HIS A 244 0.78 8.01 16.00
N ILE A 245 -0.53 7.77 15.89
CA ILE A 245 -1.08 6.46 15.46
C ILE A 245 -0.65 6.15 14.04
N LEU A 246 -0.93 7.05 13.09
CA LEU A 246 -0.56 6.88 11.68
C LEU A 246 0.96 6.82 11.50
N GLY A 247 1.69 7.64 12.26
CA GLY A 247 3.15 7.66 12.25
C GLY A 247 3.75 6.34 12.69
N THR A 248 3.19 5.70 13.71
CA THR A 248 3.64 4.37 14.18
C THR A 248 3.43 3.29 13.10
N LEU A 249 2.35 3.39 12.32
CA LEU A 249 2.10 2.48 11.20
C LEU A 249 3.09 2.72 10.06
N ASP A 250 3.38 3.98 9.71
CA ASP A 250 4.40 4.30 8.71
C ASP A 250 5.79 3.81 9.11
N ASP A 251 6.17 4.01 10.39
CA ASP A 251 7.44 3.53 10.92
C ASP A 251 7.52 1.99 10.84
N LYS A 252 6.41 1.29 11.08
CA LYS A 252 6.33 -0.17 10.94
C LYS A 252 6.40 -0.63 9.49
N ILE A 253 5.79 0.09 8.56
CA ILE A 253 5.88 -0.17 7.11
C ILE A 253 7.33 -0.05 6.66
N GLU A 254 8.00 1.04 7.05
CA GLU A 254 9.40 1.30 6.71
C GLU A 254 10.34 0.24 7.32
N LEU A 255 10.13 -0.13 8.59
CA LEU A 255 10.90 -1.20 9.23
C LEU A 255 10.73 -2.55 8.51
N ASN A 256 9.49 -2.90 8.12
CA ASN A 256 9.22 -4.13 7.39
C ASN A 256 9.85 -4.12 5.99
N ARG A 257 9.86 -2.97 5.30
CA ARG A 257 10.54 -2.81 4.00
C ARG A 257 12.04 -3.04 4.12
N ARG A 258 12.71 -2.41 5.09
CA ARG A 258 14.15 -2.62 5.34
C ARG A 258 14.47 -4.07 5.71
N MET A 259 13.60 -4.69 6.50
CA MET A 259 13.73 -6.11 6.85
C MET A 259 13.62 -6.99 5.59
N ASN A 260 12.66 -6.72 4.71
CA ASN A 260 12.54 -7.45 3.44
C ASN A 260 13.77 -7.25 2.54
N GLU A 261 14.28 -6.03 2.41
CA GLU A 261 15.51 -5.73 1.66
C GLU A 261 16.71 -6.51 2.22
N THR A 262 16.88 -6.50 3.55
CA THR A 262 17.98 -7.23 4.21
C THR A 262 17.87 -8.74 3.99
N LEU A 263 16.66 -9.31 4.14
CA LEU A 263 16.42 -10.74 3.91
C LEU A 263 16.67 -11.14 2.47
N GLU A 264 16.30 -10.27 1.53
CA GLU A 264 16.54 -10.47 0.10
C GLU A 264 18.04 -10.42 -0.23
N GLU A 265 18.78 -9.46 0.32
CA GLU A 265 20.24 -9.39 0.18
C GLU A 265 20.93 -10.64 0.74
N MET A 266 20.51 -11.10 1.92
CA MET A 266 21.00 -12.35 2.50
C MET A 266 20.70 -13.55 1.59
N ALA A 267 19.48 -13.66 1.07
CA ALA A 267 19.09 -14.74 0.16
C ALA A 267 19.93 -14.72 -1.13
N ARG A 268 20.18 -13.54 -1.71
CA ARG A 268 21.03 -13.39 -2.90
C ARG A 268 22.49 -13.73 -2.63
N ALA A 269 23.03 -13.34 -1.48
CA ALA A 269 24.40 -13.65 -1.08
C ALA A 269 24.59 -15.16 -0.91
N LEU A 270 23.66 -15.83 -0.22
CA LEU A 270 23.66 -17.29 -0.08
C LEU A 270 23.51 -17.98 -1.45
N PHE A 271 22.60 -17.51 -2.30
CA PHE A 271 22.41 -18.08 -3.63
C PHE A 271 23.69 -17.97 -4.48
N LYS A 272 24.33 -16.80 -4.47
CA LYS A 272 25.59 -16.59 -5.19
C LYS A 272 26.67 -17.55 -4.67
N SER A 273 26.85 -17.61 -3.34
CA SER A 273 27.81 -18.50 -2.70
C SER A 273 27.59 -19.97 -3.08
N TRP A 274 26.34 -20.45 -3.03
CA TRP A 274 26.04 -21.88 -3.19
C TRP A 274 25.91 -22.33 -4.64
N PHE A 275 25.35 -21.49 -5.52
CA PHE A 275 24.96 -21.88 -6.88
C PHE A 275 25.73 -21.14 -7.98
N VAL A 276 26.55 -20.15 -7.66
CA VAL A 276 27.38 -19.42 -8.64
C VAL A 276 28.87 -19.59 -8.35
N ASP A 277 29.29 -19.35 -7.10
CA ASP A 277 30.70 -19.46 -6.69
C ASP A 277 31.07 -20.89 -6.23
N PHE A 278 30.05 -21.67 -5.86
CA PHE A 278 30.14 -23.04 -5.34
C PHE A 278 30.98 -23.17 -4.06
N ASP A 279 30.91 -22.19 -3.15
CA ASP A 279 31.71 -22.16 -1.92
C ASP A 279 31.53 -23.42 -1.04
N PRO A 280 30.33 -24.00 -0.87
CA PRO A 280 30.18 -25.25 -0.11
C PRO A 280 30.92 -26.42 -0.75
N VAL A 281 30.93 -26.52 -2.09
CA VAL A 281 31.65 -27.57 -2.83
C VAL A 281 33.15 -27.40 -2.66
N ARG A 282 33.64 -26.16 -2.78
CA ARG A 282 35.06 -25.84 -2.56
C ARG A 282 35.50 -26.11 -1.12
N ALA A 283 34.66 -25.81 -0.14
CA ALA A 283 34.92 -26.14 1.26
C ALA A 283 34.98 -27.66 1.49
N ASN A 284 34.06 -28.44 0.90
CA ASN A 284 34.09 -29.91 0.94
C ASN A 284 35.37 -30.46 0.28
N MET A 285 35.77 -29.97 -0.90
CA MET A 285 37.02 -30.33 -1.59
C MET A 285 38.27 -30.13 -0.70
N GLU A 286 38.28 -29.05 0.08
CA GLU A 286 39.41 -28.65 0.94
C GLU A 286 39.32 -29.25 2.35
N GLY A 287 38.26 -30.00 2.67
CA GLY A 287 38.00 -30.51 4.03
C GLY A 287 37.77 -29.41 5.07
N ARG A 288 37.33 -28.22 4.64
CA ARG A 288 37.00 -27.10 5.53
C ARG A 288 35.54 -27.19 6.00
N ASP A 289 35.26 -26.56 7.14
CA ASP A 289 33.89 -26.36 7.59
C ASP A 289 33.13 -25.47 6.59
N THR A 290 31.96 -25.93 6.14
CA THR A 290 31.06 -25.20 5.24
C THR A 290 30.25 -24.14 5.98
N GLY A 291 30.15 -24.22 7.31
CA GLY A 291 29.22 -23.44 8.12
C GLY A 291 27.75 -23.84 7.96
N LEU A 292 27.47 -24.95 7.24
CA LEU A 292 26.14 -25.48 7.01
C LEU A 292 25.84 -26.66 7.95
N PRO A 293 24.57 -26.90 8.28
CA PRO A 293 24.18 -28.13 8.96
C PRO A 293 24.67 -29.37 8.19
N PRO A 294 25.13 -30.45 8.86
CA PRO A 294 25.73 -31.60 8.19
C PRO A 294 24.87 -32.23 7.09
N ASN A 295 23.55 -32.26 7.29
CA ASN A 295 22.60 -32.79 6.31
C ASN A 295 22.48 -31.92 5.06
N VAL A 296 22.75 -30.61 5.16
CA VAL A 296 22.75 -29.68 4.03
C VAL A 296 24.11 -29.68 3.34
N ALA A 297 25.21 -29.70 4.11
CA ALA A 297 26.57 -29.81 3.56
C ALA A 297 26.74 -31.06 2.70
N ALA A 298 26.12 -32.17 3.10
CA ALA A 298 26.12 -33.44 2.37
C ALA A 298 25.37 -33.40 1.02
N LEU A 299 24.57 -32.36 0.75
CA LEU A 299 23.92 -32.18 -0.56
C LEU A 299 24.88 -31.62 -1.62
N PHE A 300 26.01 -31.07 -1.20
CA PHE A 300 27.04 -30.53 -2.10
C PHE A 300 28.15 -31.56 -2.32
N PRO A 301 28.56 -31.84 -3.57
CA PRO A 301 29.68 -32.73 -3.84
C PRO A 301 31.00 -32.15 -3.31
N ASP A 302 32.04 -32.96 -3.31
CA ASP A 302 33.41 -32.60 -2.91
C ASP A 302 34.35 -32.48 -4.11
N ARG A 303 33.80 -32.19 -5.30
CA ARG A 303 34.53 -32.07 -6.56
C ARG A 303 33.86 -31.13 -7.54
N LEU A 304 34.67 -30.39 -8.28
CA LEU A 304 34.27 -29.64 -9.48
C LEU A 304 34.77 -30.36 -10.75
N VAL A 305 33.97 -30.30 -11.81
CA VAL A 305 34.26 -30.87 -13.13
C VAL A 305 34.10 -29.79 -14.21
N GLY A 306 34.88 -29.89 -15.29
CA GLY A 306 34.81 -28.94 -16.40
C GLY A 306 33.53 -29.08 -17.23
N SER A 307 32.94 -27.95 -17.63
CA SER A 307 31.75 -27.90 -18.49
C SER A 307 31.79 -26.71 -19.46
N GLU A 308 30.79 -26.61 -20.34
CA GLU A 308 30.63 -25.48 -21.26
C GLU A 308 30.41 -24.13 -20.57
N LEU A 309 29.96 -24.13 -19.31
CA LEU A 309 29.77 -22.93 -18.49
C LEU A 309 30.91 -22.69 -17.49
N GLY A 310 32.03 -23.42 -17.63
CA GLY A 310 33.15 -23.41 -16.69
C GLY A 310 33.12 -24.60 -15.73
N GLU A 311 33.83 -24.49 -14.61
CA GLU A 311 33.79 -25.53 -13.57
C GLU A 311 32.43 -25.57 -12.89
N ILE A 312 31.81 -26.76 -12.80
CA ILE A 312 30.54 -26.99 -12.12
C ILE A 312 30.67 -28.14 -11.12
N PRO A 313 29.80 -28.24 -10.10
CA PRO A 313 29.82 -29.35 -9.15
C PRO A 313 29.61 -30.72 -9.82
N GLU A 314 30.36 -31.74 -9.39
CA GLU A 314 30.20 -33.10 -9.90
C GLU A 314 28.75 -33.60 -9.68
N GLY A 315 28.15 -34.15 -10.74
CA GLY A 315 26.75 -34.60 -10.73
C GLY A 315 25.74 -33.52 -11.16
N TRP A 316 26.12 -32.25 -11.21
CA TRP A 316 25.28 -31.20 -11.78
C TRP A 316 25.40 -31.21 -13.32
N GLU A 317 24.35 -30.77 -13.99
CA GLU A 317 24.29 -30.74 -15.46
C GLU A 317 24.28 -29.30 -15.99
N VAL A 318 24.70 -29.13 -17.23
CA VAL A 318 24.47 -27.90 -17.99
C VAL A 318 23.19 -28.06 -18.79
N GLY A 319 22.23 -27.19 -18.55
CA GLY A 319 21.00 -27.09 -19.35
C GLY A 319 20.69 -25.64 -19.69
N CYS A 320 19.41 -25.36 -19.92
CA CYS A 320 18.93 -24.01 -20.22
C CYS A 320 17.92 -23.52 -19.19
N PHE A 321 17.69 -22.21 -19.15
CA PHE A 321 16.72 -21.61 -18.25
C PHE A 321 15.31 -22.19 -18.44
N GLY A 322 14.94 -22.57 -19.67
CA GLY A 322 13.67 -23.25 -19.99
C GLY A 322 13.51 -24.64 -19.37
N ASP A 323 14.59 -25.29 -18.93
CA ASP A 323 14.53 -26.54 -18.18
C ASP A 323 14.12 -26.32 -16.70
N ILE A 324 14.29 -25.08 -16.22
CA ILE A 324 14.02 -24.67 -14.84
C ILE A 324 12.64 -24.00 -14.72
N VAL A 325 12.17 -23.36 -15.79
CA VAL A 325 10.90 -22.61 -15.80
C VAL A 325 9.95 -22.99 -16.93
N GLU A 326 8.67 -22.77 -16.70
CA GLU A 326 7.64 -22.77 -17.71
C GLU A 326 7.10 -21.35 -17.90
N GLN A 327 6.94 -20.94 -19.16
CA GLN A 327 6.38 -19.64 -19.49
C GLN A 327 4.87 -19.73 -19.66
N ASN A 328 4.10 -19.04 -18.81
CA ASN A 328 2.68 -18.82 -19.04
C ASN A 328 2.50 -17.78 -20.17
N ARG A 329 1.68 -18.12 -21.17
CA ARG A 329 1.42 -17.29 -22.36
C ARG A 329 -0.02 -16.79 -22.44
N ASP A 330 -0.83 -17.07 -21.42
CA ASP A 330 -2.23 -16.70 -21.36
C ASP A 330 -2.37 -15.18 -21.42
N LYS A 331 -3.36 -14.75 -22.20
CA LYS A 331 -3.66 -13.34 -22.41
C LYS A 331 -5.02 -13.02 -21.83
N GLU A 332 -5.13 -11.80 -21.33
CA GLU A 332 -6.37 -11.20 -20.86
C GLU A 332 -6.61 -9.91 -21.66
N SER A 333 -7.87 -9.62 -21.98
CA SER A 333 -8.30 -8.35 -22.59
C SER A 333 -9.13 -7.57 -21.57
N PRO A 334 -8.52 -6.82 -20.63
CA PRO A 334 -9.24 -6.20 -19.52
C PRO A 334 -10.34 -5.24 -19.98
N PHE A 335 -10.13 -4.53 -21.08
CA PHE A 335 -11.12 -3.63 -21.70
C PHE A 335 -12.41 -4.33 -22.14
N ALA A 336 -12.38 -5.66 -22.34
CA ALA A 336 -13.59 -6.44 -22.64
C ALA A 336 -14.43 -6.73 -21.39
N THR A 337 -13.88 -6.53 -20.19
CA THR A 337 -14.58 -6.65 -18.91
C THR A 337 -14.38 -5.37 -18.08
N PRO A 338 -15.04 -4.26 -18.44
CA PRO A 338 -14.74 -2.93 -17.89
C PRO A 338 -14.93 -2.84 -16.38
N ASP A 339 -15.87 -3.59 -15.82
CA ASP A 339 -16.19 -3.60 -14.39
C ASP A 339 -15.28 -4.50 -13.55
N THR A 340 -14.48 -5.36 -14.18
CA THR A 340 -13.56 -6.23 -13.46
C THR A 340 -12.42 -5.41 -12.89
N VAL A 341 -12.13 -5.63 -11.61
CA VAL A 341 -10.94 -5.09 -10.94
C VAL A 341 -9.79 -6.08 -11.11
N PHE A 342 -8.64 -5.59 -11.55
CA PHE A 342 -7.44 -6.37 -11.75
C PHE A 342 -6.30 -5.88 -10.85
N ARG A 343 -5.50 -6.82 -10.36
CA ARG A 343 -4.17 -6.53 -9.81
C ARG A 343 -3.17 -6.47 -10.95
N HIS A 344 -2.70 -5.27 -11.25
CA HIS A 344 -1.91 -4.96 -12.45
C HIS A 344 -0.44 -4.73 -12.12
N PHE A 345 0.40 -5.65 -12.58
CA PHE A 345 1.86 -5.59 -12.51
C PHE A 345 2.41 -4.89 -13.77
N SER A 346 2.63 -3.58 -13.68
CA SER A 346 3.07 -2.75 -14.81
C SER A 346 4.54 -2.33 -14.67
N ILE A 347 5.18 -1.91 -15.77
CA ILE A 347 6.54 -1.34 -15.72
C ILE A 347 6.57 -0.08 -14.82
N PRO A 348 5.64 0.89 -14.96
CA PRO A 348 5.61 2.05 -14.07
C PRO A 348 5.40 1.68 -12.60
N ALA A 349 4.57 0.68 -12.30
CA ALA A 349 4.35 0.22 -10.94
C ALA A 349 5.61 -0.39 -10.32
N PHE A 350 6.40 -1.12 -11.12
CA PHE A 350 7.69 -1.67 -10.67
C PHE A 350 8.68 -0.55 -10.38
N ASP A 351 8.84 0.39 -11.32
CA ASP A 351 9.83 1.47 -11.22
C ASP A 351 9.52 2.49 -10.11
N LYS A 352 8.25 2.59 -9.70
CA LYS A 352 7.82 3.50 -8.66
C LYS A 352 8.10 2.95 -7.26
N ASP A 353 7.37 1.90 -6.89
CA ASP A 353 7.35 1.40 -5.50
C ASP A 353 7.41 -0.14 -5.43
N GLN A 354 7.63 -0.81 -6.57
CA GLN A 354 7.53 -2.28 -6.69
C GLN A 354 6.25 -2.84 -6.06
N TRP A 355 5.14 -2.15 -6.29
CA TRP A 355 3.82 -2.54 -5.79
C TRP A 355 2.79 -2.58 -6.92
N PRO A 356 2.05 -3.69 -7.12
CA PRO A 356 1.07 -3.77 -8.18
C PRO A 356 -0.13 -2.85 -7.92
N GLN A 357 -0.68 -2.28 -8.99
CA GLN A 357 -1.80 -1.35 -8.89
C GLN A 357 -3.14 -2.08 -8.97
N THR A 358 -4.16 -1.56 -8.31
CA THR A 358 -5.54 -2.01 -8.49
C THR A 358 -6.19 -1.17 -9.58
N GLU A 359 -6.55 -1.76 -10.70
CA GLU A 359 -7.09 -1.05 -11.86
C GLU A 359 -8.35 -1.74 -12.41
N ARG A 360 -9.37 -0.95 -12.74
CA ARG A 360 -10.56 -1.45 -13.45
C ARG A 360 -10.25 -1.70 -14.91
N GLY A 361 -10.90 -2.70 -15.50
CA GLY A 361 -10.74 -3.08 -16.91
C GLY A 361 -10.95 -1.91 -17.88
N GLU A 362 -11.86 -0.99 -17.58
CA GLU A 362 -12.14 0.21 -18.39
C GLU A 362 -10.92 1.14 -18.56
N ASN A 363 -10.02 1.16 -17.58
CA ASN A 363 -8.81 1.98 -17.58
C ASN A 363 -7.64 1.30 -18.34
N ILE A 364 -7.75 0.00 -18.62
CA ILE A 364 -6.69 -0.80 -19.22
C ILE A 364 -7.01 -1.06 -20.70
N LYS A 365 -6.56 -0.16 -21.57
CA LYS A 365 -6.88 -0.12 -23.01
C LYS A 365 -6.04 -1.06 -23.88
N SER A 366 -5.29 -1.98 -23.28
CA SER A 366 -4.38 -2.88 -24.00
C SER A 366 -4.50 -4.30 -23.47
N GLN A 367 -4.21 -5.28 -24.33
CA GLN A 367 -4.11 -6.68 -23.92
C GLN A 367 -2.97 -6.86 -22.92
N LYS A 368 -3.18 -7.73 -21.93
CA LYS A 368 -2.22 -8.04 -20.86
C LYS A 368 -1.93 -9.53 -20.82
N SER A 369 -0.84 -9.93 -20.15
CA SER A 369 -0.61 -11.33 -19.82
C SER A 369 -1.28 -11.65 -18.49
N ARG A 370 -1.89 -12.83 -18.36
CA ARG A 370 -2.43 -13.29 -17.09
C ARG A 370 -1.28 -13.69 -16.16
N VAL A 371 -1.43 -13.40 -14.87
CA VAL A 371 -0.44 -13.75 -13.84
C VAL A 371 -1.06 -14.83 -12.95
N PRO A 372 -0.61 -16.09 -13.02
CA PRO A 372 -1.05 -17.13 -12.10
C PRO A 372 -0.37 -16.97 -10.72
N PRO A 373 -0.87 -17.67 -9.68
CA PRO A 373 -0.17 -17.82 -8.42
C PRO A 373 1.25 -18.38 -8.62
N GLU A 374 2.16 -18.02 -7.71
CA GLU A 374 3.57 -18.44 -7.74
C GLU A 374 4.37 -18.01 -8.99
N ALA A 375 3.92 -16.98 -9.71
CA ALA A 375 4.64 -16.48 -10.88
C ALA A 375 5.85 -15.60 -10.51
N ILE A 376 6.92 -15.71 -11.31
CA ILE A 376 7.98 -14.71 -11.42
C ILE A 376 7.77 -13.92 -12.71
N LEU A 377 7.81 -12.59 -12.61
CA LEU A 377 7.66 -11.72 -13.78
C LEU A 377 9.00 -11.11 -14.13
N LEU A 378 9.64 -11.60 -15.19
CA LEU A 378 10.94 -11.12 -15.67
C LEU A 378 10.72 -10.13 -16.82
N SER A 379 11.15 -8.88 -16.67
CA SER A 379 11.07 -7.91 -17.77
C SER A 379 12.01 -8.30 -18.89
N LYS A 380 11.48 -8.34 -20.13
CA LYS A 380 12.30 -8.42 -21.33
C LYS A 380 12.65 -7.05 -21.89
N LEU A 381 12.00 -5.98 -21.42
CA LEU A 381 12.23 -4.60 -21.84
C LEU A 381 13.40 -3.99 -21.06
N ASN A 382 14.34 -3.38 -21.78
CA ASN A 382 15.60 -2.81 -21.28
C ASN A 382 16.24 -3.70 -20.20
N PRO A 383 16.74 -4.89 -20.58
CA PRO A 383 17.25 -5.88 -19.63
C PRO A 383 18.32 -5.37 -18.66
N GLU A 384 19.05 -4.30 -18.99
CA GLU A 384 20.01 -3.64 -18.07
C GLU A 384 19.36 -3.18 -16.75
N ILE A 385 18.05 -2.91 -16.75
CA ILE A 385 17.30 -2.58 -15.55
C ILE A 385 16.73 -3.88 -14.98
N GLU A 386 17.14 -4.22 -13.76
CA GLU A 386 16.74 -5.43 -13.06
C GLU A 386 15.28 -5.38 -12.58
N ARG A 387 14.35 -5.67 -13.51
CA ARG A 387 12.92 -5.75 -13.20
C ARG A 387 12.44 -7.19 -13.09
N VAL A 388 12.38 -7.69 -11.87
CA VAL A 388 11.91 -9.04 -11.54
C VAL A 388 10.89 -8.97 -10.41
N TRP A 389 9.64 -9.31 -10.70
CA TRP A 389 8.63 -9.43 -9.64
C TRP A 389 8.64 -10.82 -9.01
N PHE A 390 8.63 -10.85 -7.68
CA PHE A 390 8.10 -11.96 -6.91
C PHE A 390 6.59 -11.74 -6.72
N ALA A 391 5.79 -11.97 -7.78
CA ALA A 391 4.35 -11.69 -7.81
C ALA A 391 3.50 -12.50 -6.79
N ASP A 392 3.25 -11.93 -5.62
CA ASP A 392 2.36 -12.53 -4.62
C ASP A 392 0.89 -12.37 -5.04
N VAL A 393 0.28 -13.43 -5.57
CA VAL A 393 -1.07 -13.44 -6.15
C VAL A 393 -1.88 -14.58 -5.53
N ALA A 394 -3.03 -14.25 -4.95
CA ALA A 394 -3.94 -15.23 -4.39
C ALA A 394 -4.63 -16.06 -5.49
N SER A 395 -5.07 -17.28 -5.16
CA SER A 395 -5.67 -18.20 -6.14
C SER A 395 -6.95 -17.70 -6.80
N ASP A 396 -7.71 -16.86 -6.10
CA ASP A 396 -8.97 -16.25 -6.53
C ASP A 396 -8.79 -14.84 -7.12
N GLU A 397 -7.57 -14.30 -7.09
CA GLU A 397 -7.27 -12.95 -7.54
C GLU A 397 -7.07 -12.89 -9.07
N ARG A 398 -7.73 -11.92 -9.72
CA ARG A 398 -7.51 -11.63 -11.14
C ARG A 398 -6.29 -10.73 -11.32
N ALA A 399 -5.12 -11.35 -11.45
CA ALA A 399 -3.87 -10.66 -11.69
C ALA A 399 -3.45 -10.66 -13.17
N ILE A 400 -2.92 -9.53 -13.62
CA ILE A 400 -2.41 -9.32 -14.99
C ILE A 400 -1.11 -8.52 -14.96
N CYS A 401 -0.30 -8.64 -16.00
CA CYS A 401 0.91 -7.84 -16.14
C CYS A 401 1.08 -7.26 -17.55
N SER A 402 1.96 -6.26 -17.66
CA SER A 402 2.44 -5.80 -18.96
C SER A 402 2.92 -6.98 -19.82
N THR A 403 2.68 -6.92 -21.13
CA THR A 403 3.18 -7.91 -22.10
C THR A 403 4.70 -7.86 -22.28
N GLU A 404 5.34 -6.87 -21.66
CA GLU A 404 6.80 -6.73 -21.54
C GLU A 404 7.39 -7.62 -20.42
N PHE A 405 6.57 -8.24 -19.58
CA PHE A 405 7.01 -9.28 -18.66
C PHE A 405 6.84 -10.67 -19.28
N LEU A 406 7.86 -11.52 -19.10
CA LEU A 406 7.73 -12.97 -19.19
C LEU A 406 7.09 -13.45 -17.89
N VAL A 407 5.97 -14.15 -17.99
CA VAL A 407 5.29 -14.77 -16.84
C VAL A 407 5.85 -16.18 -16.70
N LEU A 408 6.60 -16.44 -15.63
CA LEU A 408 7.37 -17.66 -15.45
C LEU A 408 6.90 -18.39 -14.19
N GLN A 409 6.76 -19.71 -14.25
CA GLN A 409 6.56 -20.57 -13.08
C GLN A 409 7.69 -21.59 -13.00
N ALA A 410 8.13 -21.92 -11.79
CA ALA A 410 9.20 -22.90 -11.60
C ALA A 410 8.69 -24.31 -11.99
N ARG A 411 9.51 -25.06 -12.72
CA ARG A 411 9.28 -26.49 -12.94
C ARG A 411 9.74 -27.28 -11.71
N PRO A 412 9.02 -28.31 -11.25
CA PRO A 412 9.56 -29.23 -10.25
C PRO A 412 10.89 -29.85 -10.73
N PRO A 413 11.89 -30.04 -9.85
CA PRO A 413 11.84 -29.83 -8.40
C PRO A 413 12.16 -28.37 -7.97
N PHE A 414 12.40 -27.47 -8.91
CA PHE A 414 12.77 -26.09 -8.59
C PHE A 414 11.62 -25.34 -7.91
N GLN A 415 12.01 -24.52 -6.94
CA GLN A 415 11.09 -23.62 -6.29
C GLN A 415 11.16 -22.24 -6.92
N ARG A 416 10.09 -21.49 -6.74
CA ARG A 416 9.98 -20.12 -7.21
C ARG A 416 11.10 -19.19 -6.70
N SER A 417 11.52 -19.37 -5.44
CA SER A 417 12.64 -18.65 -4.83
C SER A 417 13.98 -18.89 -5.56
N TYR A 418 14.21 -20.12 -6.02
CA TYR A 418 15.37 -20.46 -6.84
C TYR A 418 15.35 -19.70 -8.16
N VAL A 419 14.22 -19.70 -8.87
CA VAL A 419 14.03 -18.94 -10.12
C VAL A 419 14.26 -17.45 -9.89
N TYR A 420 13.67 -16.89 -8.83
CA TYR A 420 13.83 -15.48 -8.49
C TYR A 420 15.30 -15.11 -8.29
N CYS A 421 16.05 -15.88 -7.50
CA CYS A 421 17.47 -15.62 -7.26
C CYS A 421 18.32 -15.86 -8.51
N LEU A 422 18.03 -16.90 -9.30
CA LEU A 422 18.71 -17.21 -10.54
C LEU A 422 18.61 -16.05 -11.53
N THR A 423 17.40 -15.51 -11.76
CA THR A 423 17.18 -14.40 -12.70
C THR A 423 17.87 -13.09 -12.27
N ARG A 424 18.28 -13.00 -11.01
CA ARG A 424 18.96 -11.84 -10.41
C ARG A 424 20.43 -12.12 -10.07
N SER A 425 20.93 -13.28 -10.48
CA SER A 425 22.34 -13.66 -10.35
C SER A 425 23.21 -12.90 -11.37
N PRO A 426 24.46 -12.55 -11.04
CA PRO A 426 25.33 -11.81 -11.96
C PRO A 426 25.48 -12.48 -13.33
N LEU A 427 25.60 -13.81 -13.36
CA LEU A 427 25.77 -14.58 -14.60
C LEU A 427 24.53 -14.46 -15.50
N PHE A 428 23.34 -14.71 -14.96
CA PHE A 428 22.09 -14.61 -15.72
C PHE A 428 21.85 -13.18 -16.22
N ARG A 429 22.13 -12.18 -15.37
CA ARG A 429 21.98 -10.76 -15.70
C ARG A 429 22.89 -10.36 -16.86
N GLN A 430 24.15 -10.79 -16.84
CA GLN A 430 25.08 -10.58 -17.96
C GLN A 430 24.60 -11.27 -19.25
N GLN A 431 24.10 -12.51 -19.14
CA GLN A 431 23.58 -13.26 -20.28
C GLN A 431 22.36 -12.58 -20.91
N ILE A 432 21.34 -12.18 -20.13
CA ILE A 432 20.14 -11.54 -20.67
C ILE A 432 20.43 -10.16 -21.28
N GLU A 433 21.37 -9.39 -20.70
CA GLU A 433 21.82 -8.11 -21.25
C GLU A 433 22.52 -8.29 -22.60
N SER A 434 23.30 -9.37 -22.77
CA SER A 434 23.99 -9.69 -24.03
C SER A 434 23.04 -10.05 -25.19
N LEU A 435 21.77 -10.39 -24.90
CA LEU A 435 20.77 -10.70 -25.93
C LEU A 435 20.31 -9.46 -26.71
N VAL A 436 20.71 -8.28 -26.27
CA VAL A 436 20.31 -7.02 -26.86
C VAL A 436 21.49 -6.45 -27.65
N THR A 437 21.31 -6.35 -28.96
CA THR A 437 22.38 -5.98 -29.91
C THR A 437 22.34 -4.53 -30.37
N ASP A 438 21.27 -3.80 -30.07
CA ASP A 438 21.08 -2.45 -30.62
C ASP A 438 21.85 -1.40 -29.79
N THR A 439 22.39 -0.36 -30.44
CA THR A 439 23.21 0.66 -29.76
C THR A 439 22.39 1.73 -29.02
N SER A 440 21.08 1.78 -29.28
CA SER A 440 20.18 2.67 -28.54
C SER A 440 19.80 2.06 -27.19
N LYS A 441 20.16 2.72 -26.08
CA LYS A 441 19.87 2.24 -24.71
C LYS A 441 18.38 2.28 -24.30
N SER A 442 17.46 2.57 -25.24
CA SER A 442 16.04 2.75 -24.94
C SER A 442 15.15 1.84 -25.78
N HIS A 443 14.21 1.15 -25.14
CA HIS A 443 13.21 0.25 -25.76
C HIS A 443 13.77 -1.03 -26.39
N GLN A 444 14.89 -1.50 -25.86
CA GLN A 444 15.50 -2.77 -26.24
C GLN A 444 14.71 -3.95 -25.66
N ARG A 445 14.65 -5.08 -26.39
CA ARG A 445 13.92 -6.27 -25.93
C ARG A 445 14.72 -7.54 -26.09
N ALA A 446 14.82 -8.32 -25.01
CA ALA A 446 15.32 -9.69 -25.07
C ALA A 446 14.22 -10.63 -25.64
N PRO A 447 14.47 -11.36 -26.74
CA PRO A 447 13.48 -12.29 -27.28
C PRO A 447 13.18 -13.41 -26.29
N ALA A 448 11.91 -13.70 -26.02
CA ALA A 448 11.49 -14.69 -25.01
C ALA A 448 12.14 -16.08 -25.22
N GLY A 449 12.19 -16.55 -26.46
CA GLY A 449 12.84 -17.83 -26.79
C GLY A 449 14.35 -17.83 -26.51
N ALA A 450 15.03 -16.71 -26.75
CA ALA A 450 16.45 -16.57 -26.45
C ALA A 450 16.71 -16.50 -24.94
N VAL A 451 15.83 -15.84 -24.17
CA VAL A 451 15.90 -15.83 -22.70
C VAL A 451 15.74 -17.24 -22.12
N LEU A 452 14.80 -18.02 -22.63
CA LEU A 452 14.59 -19.41 -22.19
C LEU A 452 15.75 -20.33 -22.61
N ALA A 453 16.49 -19.99 -23.67
CA ALA A 453 17.65 -20.75 -24.13
C ALA A 453 18.97 -20.38 -23.43
N LEU A 454 18.97 -19.41 -22.50
CA LEU A 454 20.16 -19.06 -21.76
C LEU A 454 20.69 -20.25 -20.96
N GLY A 455 21.99 -20.51 -21.04
CA GLY A 455 22.63 -21.61 -20.33
C GLY A 455 22.53 -21.44 -18.81
N ALA A 456 22.20 -22.52 -18.11
CA ALA A 456 22.08 -22.56 -16.66
C ALA A 456 22.70 -23.84 -16.11
N THR A 457 23.36 -23.74 -14.96
CA THR A 457 23.79 -24.92 -14.21
C THR A 457 22.60 -25.47 -13.44
N ILE A 458 22.34 -26.77 -13.60
CA ILE A 458 21.19 -27.45 -13.04
C ILE A 458 21.67 -28.42 -11.94
N PRO A 459 21.34 -28.16 -10.67
CA PRO A 459 21.63 -29.09 -9.59
C PRO A 459 20.73 -30.32 -9.73
N ILE A 460 21.29 -31.38 -10.32
CA ILE A 460 20.67 -32.70 -10.46
C ILE A 460 21.41 -33.63 -9.50
N GLY A 461 20.69 -34.48 -8.76
CA GLY A 461 21.33 -35.60 -8.06
C GLY A 461 21.35 -35.59 -6.53
N THR A 462 20.38 -35.00 -5.84
CA THR A 462 19.94 -35.55 -4.54
C THR A 462 18.43 -35.58 -4.52
N SER A 463 17.86 -36.74 -4.25
CA SER A 463 16.43 -36.91 -4.00
C SER A 463 16.00 -35.91 -2.93
N TYR A 464 15.31 -34.85 -3.35
CA TYR A 464 14.58 -33.94 -2.47
C TYR A 464 13.44 -34.74 -1.82
N SER A 465 13.78 -35.54 -0.82
CA SER A 465 12.80 -36.06 0.13
C SER A 465 12.51 -34.89 1.07
N CYS A 466 11.35 -34.28 0.88
CA CYS A 466 10.84 -33.25 1.77
C CYS A 466 10.94 -33.73 3.22
N VAL A 467 11.63 -32.96 4.06
CA VAL A 467 11.46 -33.00 5.52
C VAL A 467 10.47 -31.91 5.89
#